data_AF-A0A7X3QBP3-F1
#
_entry.id   AF-A0A7X3QBP3-F1
#
_cell.length_a   1.000
_cell.length_b   1.000
_cell.length_c   1.000
_cell.angle_alpha   90.00
_cell.angle_beta   90.00
_cell.angle_gamma   90.00
#
_symmetry.space_group_name_H-M   'P 1'
#
loop_
_entity.id
_entity.type
_entity.pdbx_description
1 polymer ?
#
loop_
_entity_poly.entity_id
_entity_poly.type
_entity_poly.pdbx_seq_one_letter_code
_entity_poly.pdbx_strand_id
1 'polypeptide(L)'
;MAIPRIDKEALKERLDSGGPDAPVVVDVRLKYPYEHSSVRIPGAVRVEPPGFDCSTLPKDRDIVTYDSDPNELVGAQVAARLIRGGYRASTLKGGIVEWLTAQFPTEEKSAPTQKPPKAGALKG
;
A
#
# COMPACT_ATOMS: atom_id res chain seq x y z
N MET A 1 -8.61 -18.60 7.73
CA MET A 1 -7.61 -18.00 8.65
C MET A 1 -7.94 -16.52 8.77
N ALA A 2 -8.05 -15.99 9.99
CA ALA A 2 -8.23 -14.56 10.19
C ALA A 2 -6.93 -13.83 9.85
N ILE A 3 -7.02 -12.71 9.14
CA ILE A 3 -5.87 -11.86 8.81
C ILE A 3 -5.80 -10.73 9.82
N PRO A 4 -4.66 -10.56 10.54
CA PRO A 4 -4.47 -9.44 11.44
C PRO A 4 -4.60 -8.11 10.70
N ARG A 5 -5.25 -7.14 11.34
CA ARG A 5 -5.34 -5.77 10.86
C ARG A 5 -4.62 -4.83 11.82
N ILE A 6 -4.01 -3.80 11.28
CA ILE A 6 -3.41 -2.70 12.04
C ILE A 6 -4.16 -1.42 11.68
N ASP A 7 -4.50 -0.62 12.69
CA ASP A 7 -5.12 0.69 12.48
C ASP A 7 -4.07 1.72 12.02
N LYS A 8 -4.54 2.77 11.34
CA LYS A 8 -3.67 3.79 10.73
C LYS A 8 -2.81 4.52 11.76
N GLU A 9 -3.34 4.80 12.94
CA GLU A 9 -2.63 5.46 14.04
C GLU A 9 -1.47 4.59 14.55
N ALA A 10 -1.74 3.29 14.76
CA ALA A 10 -0.74 2.34 15.22
C ALA A 10 0.36 2.08 14.17
N LEU A 11 -0.01 2.06 12.88
CA LEU A 11 1.00 2.00 11.80
C LEU A 11 1.87 3.26 11.79
N LYS A 12 1.25 4.44 11.87
CA LYS A 12 1.96 5.72 11.89
C LYS A 12 2.96 5.80 13.04
N GLU A 13 2.55 5.48 14.25
CA GLU A 13 3.43 5.50 15.43
C GLU A 13 4.66 4.59 15.26
N ARG A 14 4.47 3.39 14.69
CA ARG A 14 5.58 2.47 14.39
C ARG A 14 6.52 2.99 13.31
N LEU A 15 5.99 3.68 12.30
CA LEU A 15 6.81 4.29 11.24
C LEU A 15 7.59 5.49 11.78
N ASP A 16 6.96 6.34 12.60
CA ASP A 16 7.58 7.52 13.20
C ASP A 16 8.69 7.14 14.20
N SER A 17 8.49 6.05 14.95
CA SER A 17 9.50 5.52 15.87
C SER A 17 10.76 5.03 15.14
N GLY A 18 10.60 4.60 13.89
CA GLY A 18 11.69 4.13 13.03
C GLY A 18 12.43 2.92 13.60
N GLY A 19 13.70 2.78 13.20
CA GLY A 19 14.59 1.73 13.69
C GLY A 19 14.40 0.35 13.02
N PRO A 20 15.15 -0.66 13.50
CA PRO A 20 15.14 -2.01 12.90
C PRO A 20 13.78 -2.71 13.02
N ASP A 21 12.97 -2.35 14.01
CA ASP A 21 11.66 -2.95 14.28
C ASP A 21 10.51 -2.29 13.50
N ALA A 22 10.76 -1.18 12.79
CA ALA A 22 9.73 -0.55 11.97
C ALA A 22 9.18 -1.56 10.93
N PRO A 23 7.87 -1.60 10.68
CA PRO A 23 7.31 -2.53 9.71
C PRO A 23 7.72 -2.15 8.28
N VAL A 24 7.79 -3.16 7.41
CA VAL A 24 7.89 -2.94 5.96
C VAL A 24 6.49 -2.75 5.41
N VAL A 25 6.24 -1.57 4.84
CA VAL A 25 4.96 -1.27 4.20
C VAL A 25 5.00 -1.77 2.76
N VAL A 26 3.94 -2.47 2.34
CA VAL A 26 3.83 -3.07 1.02
C VAL A 26 2.58 -2.59 0.32
N ASP A 27 2.77 -1.89 -0.80
CA ASP A 27 1.69 -1.41 -1.67
C ASP A 27 1.22 -2.53 -2.59
N VAL A 28 0.07 -3.10 -2.29
CA VAL A 28 -0.54 -4.19 -3.06
C VAL A 28 -1.78 -3.75 -3.83
N ARG A 29 -1.93 -2.45 -4.08
CA ARG A 29 -3.04 -1.93 -4.92
C ARG A 29 -3.10 -2.64 -6.27
N LEU A 30 -4.27 -2.74 -6.86
CA LEU A 30 -4.37 -3.18 -8.26
C LEU A 30 -3.67 -2.17 -9.19
N LYS A 31 -3.33 -2.61 -10.40
CA LYS A 31 -2.58 -1.81 -11.38
C LYS A 31 -3.16 -0.41 -11.57
N TYR A 32 -4.46 -0.31 -11.84
CA TYR A 32 -5.12 0.97 -12.12
C TYR A 32 -5.11 1.93 -10.90
N PRO A 33 -5.57 1.54 -9.69
CA PRO A 33 -5.46 2.40 -8.50
C PRO A 33 -4.03 2.79 -8.14
N TYR A 34 -3.05 1.92 -8.40
CA TYR A 34 -1.64 2.26 -8.21
C TYR A 34 -1.18 3.31 -9.21
N GLU A 35 -1.34 3.07 -10.52
CA GLU A 35 -0.87 3.95 -11.61
C GLU A 35 -1.48 5.36 -11.52
N HIS A 36 -2.78 5.46 -11.21
CA HIS A 36 -3.51 6.73 -11.14
C HIS A 36 -3.38 7.47 -9.81
N SER A 37 -2.68 6.91 -8.83
CA SER A 37 -2.37 7.60 -7.58
C SER A 37 -1.07 8.37 -7.70
N SER A 38 -1.07 9.65 -7.32
CA SER A 38 0.14 10.48 -7.19
C SER A 38 0.89 10.27 -5.88
N VAL A 39 0.35 9.45 -4.97
CA VAL A 39 0.90 9.24 -3.63
C VAL A 39 1.00 7.77 -3.24
N ARG A 40 1.86 7.50 -2.25
CA ARG A 40 1.99 6.23 -1.55
C ARG A 40 2.32 6.46 -0.08
N ILE A 41 2.14 5.43 0.76
CA ILE A 41 2.60 5.48 2.16
C ILE A 41 4.14 5.54 2.15
N PRO A 42 4.78 6.32 3.06
CA PRO A 42 6.24 6.46 3.08
C PRO A 42 6.96 5.11 3.20
N GLY A 43 8.04 4.95 2.44
CA GLY A 43 8.83 3.72 2.41
C GLY A 43 8.13 2.51 1.78
N ALA A 44 6.93 2.67 1.21
CA ALA A 44 6.17 1.55 0.69
C ALA A 44 6.85 0.87 -0.51
N VAL A 45 7.06 -0.44 -0.39
CA VAL A 45 7.56 -1.29 -1.46
C VAL A 45 6.40 -1.76 -2.32
N ARG A 46 6.51 -1.56 -3.64
CA ARG A 46 5.47 -1.99 -4.57
C ARG A 46 5.53 -3.49 -4.80
N VAL A 47 4.42 -4.16 -4.59
CA VAL A 47 4.18 -5.55 -4.97
C VAL A 47 2.97 -5.60 -5.89
N GLU A 48 3.13 -6.13 -7.10
CA GLU A 48 2.03 -6.28 -8.05
C GLU A 48 1.33 -7.64 -7.87
N PRO A 49 0.08 -7.67 -7.39
CA PRO A 49 -0.70 -8.90 -7.32
C PRO A 49 -1.25 -9.28 -8.71
N PRO A 50 -1.57 -10.57 -8.98
CA PRO A 50 -1.51 -11.72 -8.06
C PRO A 50 -0.15 -12.44 -8.06
N GLY A 51 0.73 -12.12 -9.00
CA GLY A 51 2.01 -12.79 -9.20
C GLY A 51 3.15 -12.02 -8.57
N PHE A 52 3.39 -12.25 -7.28
CA PHE A 52 4.56 -11.66 -6.61
C PHE A 52 5.40 -12.70 -5.89
N ASP A 53 6.71 -12.48 -5.90
CA ASP A 53 7.68 -13.26 -5.16
C ASP A 53 7.91 -12.66 -3.77
N CYS A 54 7.45 -13.38 -2.75
CA CYS A 54 7.59 -12.98 -1.36
C CYS A 54 9.05 -13.05 -0.88
N SER A 55 9.93 -13.81 -1.57
CA SER A 55 11.31 -14.07 -1.14
C SER A 55 12.16 -12.80 -1.03
N THR A 56 11.78 -11.74 -1.73
CA THR A 56 12.43 -10.43 -1.73
C THR A 56 12.14 -9.61 -0.47
N LEU A 57 11.13 -9.99 0.30
CA LEU A 57 10.74 -9.29 1.53
C LEU A 57 11.52 -9.84 2.74
N PRO A 58 11.85 -8.99 3.72
CA PRO A 58 12.52 -9.42 4.94
C PRO A 58 11.60 -10.33 5.77
N LYS A 59 12.17 -11.41 6.32
CA LYS A 59 11.45 -12.35 7.21
C LYS A 59 11.56 -11.96 8.69
N ASP A 60 12.57 -11.16 9.02
CA ASP A 60 12.90 -10.70 10.36
C ASP A 60 12.07 -9.48 10.78
N ARG A 61 11.29 -8.87 9.88
CA ARG A 61 10.46 -7.69 10.15
C ARG A 61 8.97 -7.96 9.94
N ASP A 62 8.14 -7.19 10.63
CA ASP A 62 6.69 -7.18 10.39
C ASP A 62 6.40 -6.56 9.01
N ILE A 63 5.45 -7.13 8.28
CA ILE A 63 5.01 -6.66 6.97
C ILE A 63 3.59 -6.13 7.07
N VAL A 64 3.37 -4.90 6.60
CA VAL A 64 2.04 -4.29 6.56
C VAL A 64 1.64 -4.03 5.12
N THR A 65 0.66 -4.79 4.65
CA THR A 65 0.09 -4.63 3.31
C THR A 65 -0.99 -3.55 3.31
N TYR A 66 -1.13 -2.80 2.23
CA TYR A 66 -2.29 -1.95 2.01
C TYR A 66 -2.74 -1.98 0.55
N ASP A 67 -4.04 -1.81 0.34
CA ASP A 67 -4.64 -1.59 -0.97
C ASP A 67 -5.47 -0.28 -0.97
N SER A 68 -6.36 -0.15 -1.95
CA SER A 68 -7.27 1.00 -2.08
C SER A 68 -8.71 0.66 -1.69
N ASP A 69 -8.96 -0.58 -1.28
CA ASP A 69 -10.31 -1.07 -1.00
C ASP A 69 -10.62 -0.90 0.49
N PRO A 70 -11.79 -0.36 0.88
CA PRO A 70 -12.13 -0.22 2.30
C PRO A 70 -12.28 -1.57 3.01
N ASN A 71 -12.53 -2.64 2.26
CA ASN A 71 -12.63 -4.02 2.75
C ASN A 71 -11.32 -4.82 2.61
N GLU A 72 -10.25 -4.14 2.16
CA GLU A 72 -8.89 -4.65 2.06
C GLU A 72 -8.77 -6.02 1.36
N LEU A 73 -9.52 -6.21 0.28
CA LEU A 73 -9.64 -7.52 -0.37
C LEU A 73 -8.30 -8.04 -0.87
N VAL A 74 -7.51 -7.19 -1.50
CA VAL A 74 -6.21 -7.57 -2.07
C VAL A 74 -5.15 -7.56 -0.98
N GLY A 75 -5.19 -6.58 -0.07
CA GLY A 75 -4.38 -6.51 1.14
C GLY A 75 -4.42 -7.82 1.93
N ALA A 76 -5.62 -8.26 2.29
CA ALA A 76 -5.83 -9.47 3.08
C ALA A 76 -5.39 -10.73 2.34
N GLN A 77 -5.59 -10.83 1.01
CA GLN A 77 -5.13 -11.97 0.21
C GLN A 77 -3.60 -12.06 0.19
N VAL A 78 -2.91 -10.94 -0.02
CA VAL A 78 -1.44 -10.89 -0.03
C VAL A 78 -0.88 -11.18 1.36
N ALA A 79 -1.44 -10.57 2.42
CA ALA A 79 -1.06 -10.88 3.80
C ALA A 79 -1.27 -12.37 4.14
N ALA A 80 -2.37 -12.98 3.68
CA ALA A 80 -2.61 -14.40 3.88
C ALA A 80 -1.55 -15.29 3.19
N ARG A 81 -1.06 -14.89 2.01
CA ARG A 81 0.02 -15.59 1.30
C ARG A 81 1.35 -15.44 2.04
N LEU A 82 1.65 -14.24 2.52
CA LEU A 82 2.84 -13.96 3.33
C LEU A 82 2.85 -14.79 4.62
N ILE A 83 1.74 -14.81 5.37
CA ILE A 83 1.64 -15.61 6.60
C ILE A 83 1.88 -17.10 6.32
N ARG A 84 1.30 -17.65 5.24
CA ARG A 84 1.56 -19.05 4.82
C ARG A 84 3.02 -19.29 4.43
N GLY A 85 3.73 -18.27 3.97
CA GLY A 85 5.17 -18.29 3.68
C GLY A 85 6.08 -18.12 4.91
N GLY A 86 5.51 -18.01 6.11
CA GLY A 86 6.24 -17.84 7.37
C GLY A 86 6.59 -16.39 7.72
N TYR A 87 5.95 -15.41 7.08
CA TYR A 87 6.15 -13.99 7.38
C TYR A 87 5.17 -13.51 8.46
N ARG A 88 5.60 -12.56 9.27
CA ARG A 88 4.71 -11.80 10.16
C ARG A 88 4.04 -10.71 9.34
N ALA A 89 2.79 -10.90 8.94
CA ALA A 89 2.09 -9.94 8.10
C ALA A 89 0.72 -9.53 8.65
N SER A 90 0.37 -8.27 8.43
CA SER A 90 -0.95 -7.70 8.68
C SER A 90 -1.38 -6.80 7.52
N THR A 91 -2.63 -6.36 7.56
CA THR A 91 -3.20 -5.42 6.58
C THR A 91 -3.56 -4.10 7.26
N LEU A 92 -3.24 -2.98 6.61
CA LEU A 92 -3.69 -1.66 7.04
C LEU A 92 -5.20 -1.56 6.85
N LYS A 93 -5.91 -1.36 7.96
CA LYS A 93 -7.36 -1.24 7.96
C LYS A 93 -7.82 -0.04 7.14
N GLY A 94 -8.76 -0.24 6.23
CA GLY A 94 -9.28 0.77 5.30
C GLY A 94 -8.29 1.27 4.24
N GLY A 95 -7.11 0.64 4.14
CA GLY A 95 -6.13 0.89 3.08
C GLY A 95 -5.58 2.31 3.04
N ILE A 96 -5.07 2.72 1.87
CA ILE A 96 -4.49 4.06 1.67
C ILE A 96 -5.54 5.18 1.79
N VAL A 97 -6.82 4.89 1.57
CA VAL A 97 -7.89 5.89 1.65
C VAL A 97 -7.99 6.45 3.07
N GLU A 98 -8.03 5.58 4.08
CA GLU A 98 -8.07 5.99 5.49
C GLU A 98 -6.80 6.72 5.93
N TRP A 99 -5.64 6.34 5.39
CA TRP A 99 -4.37 7.02 5.63
C TRP A 99 -4.41 8.48 5.13
N LEU A 100 -4.95 8.69 3.93
CA LEU A 100 -5.08 10.02 3.33
C LEU A 100 -6.12 10.88 4.04
N THR A 101 -7.25 10.30 4.43
CA THR A 101 -8.30 10.99 5.20
C THR A 101 -7.77 11.50 6.54
N ALA A 102 -6.85 10.77 7.17
CA ALA A 102 -6.17 11.20 8.39
C ALA A 102 -5.06 12.24 8.17
N GLN A 103 -4.82 12.64 6.91
CA GLN A 103 -3.78 13.61 6.52
C GLN A 103 -2.38 13.20 7.00
N PHE A 104 -2.11 11.89 7.05
CA PHE A 104 -0.81 11.37 7.44
C PHE A 104 0.23 11.55 6.34
N PRO A 105 1.55 11.51 6.68
CA PRO A 105 2.61 11.73 5.71
C PRO A 105 2.52 10.76 4.52
N THR A 106 2.80 11.26 3.31
CA THR A 106 2.83 10.47 2.08
C THR A 106 4.08 10.78 1.28
N GLU A 107 4.52 9.82 0.48
CA GLU A 107 5.52 10.07 -0.55
C GLU A 107 4.83 10.34 -1.89
N GLU A 108 5.38 11.31 -2.63
CA GLU A 108 5.00 11.54 -4.02
C GLU A 108 5.48 10.37 -4.89
N LYS A 109 4.59 9.94 -5.77
CA LYS A 109 4.86 8.94 -6.80
C LYS A 109 4.54 9.56 -8.15
N SER A 110 5.49 9.49 -9.08
CA SER A 110 5.23 9.85 -10.47
C SER A 110 4.08 9.01 -11.03
N ALA A 111 2.93 9.65 -11.20
CA ALA A 111 1.79 9.12 -11.93
C ALA A 111 1.81 9.72 -13.33
N PRO A 112 1.43 8.99 -14.40
CA PRO A 112 1.26 9.57 -15.71
C PRO A 112 0.23 10.70 -15.62
N THR A 113 0.69 11.94 -15.69
CA THR A 113 -0.18 13.10 -15.85
C THR A 113 -0.79 12.99 -17.24
N GLN A 114 -2.08 12.64 -17.32
CA GLN A 114 -2.82 12.98 -18.53
C GLN A 114 -2.74 14.49 -18.66
N LYS A 115 -1.98 14.98 -19.65
CA LYS A 115 -2.08 16.38 -20.06
C LYS A 115 -3.56 16.66 -20.29
N PRO A 116 -4.14 17.71 -19.66
CA PRO A 116 -5.51 18.08 -19.94
C PRO A 116 -5.69 18.17 -21.47
N PRO A 117 -6.78 17.65 -22.05
CA PRO A 117 -7.01 17.76 -23.47
C PRO A 117 -6.87 19.22 -23.87
N LYS A 118 -6.08 19.48 -24.90
CA LYS A 118 -5.83 20.83 -25.42
C LYS A 118 -7.21 21.44 -25.74
N ALA A 119 -7.64 22.43 -24.97
CA ALA A 119 -8.84 23.19 -25.29
C ALA A 119 -8.64 23.83 -26.67
N GLY A 120 -9.48 23.47 -27.65
CA GLY A 120 -9.53 24.15 -28.95
C GLY A 120 -9.26 23.32 -30.22
N ALA A 121 -9.64 22.04 -30.28
CA ALA A 121 -9.63 21.28 -31.54
C ALA A 121 -11.03 20.84 -32.04
N LEU A 122 -12.09 21.50 -31.59
CA LEU A 122 -13.39 21.43 -32.28
C LEU A 122 -13.42 22.56 -33.30
N LYS A 123 -12.94 22.26 -34.51
CA LYS A 123 -13.17 23.09 -35.68
C LYS A 123 -14.53 22.67 -36.24
N GLY A 124 -15.50 23.59 -36.16
CA GLY A 124 -16.67 23.56 -37.04
C GLY A 124 -16.30 23.93 -38.47
#